data_AF-T1A425-F1
#
_entry.id   AF-T1A425-F1
#
_cell.length_a   1.000
_cell.length_b   1.000
_cell.length_c   1.000
_cell.angle_alpha   90.00
_cell.angle_beta   90.00
_cell.angle_gamma   90.00
#
_symmetry.space_group_name_H-M   'P 1'
#
loop_
_entity.id
_entity.type
_entity.pdbx_description
1 polymer ?
#
loop_
_entity_poly.entity_id
_entity_poly.type
_entity_poly.pdbx_seq_one_letter_code
_entity_poly.pdbx_strand_id
1 'polypeptide(L)'
;MLRATFQHLPGLGARGEAILWTRGITTWEAFRAHPPPAGFGRTRWDRFQEGLQSSERALSSGEAGFFARALPPGEHWRLYRSFPRETAFLDIETTGLSPREGIVTCVTVHGGGRTVSLVQGEDLEELGAVLRRFKLLVTFNGRAFDVPFLATAFPDMAFPPAHADLMHLLRRLGQRGGLKVIEQRLGLGSREGVLGVDG
;
A
#
# COMPACT_ATOMS: atom_id res chain seq x y z
N MET A 1 1.29 -12.52 -3.22
CA MET A 1 0.55 -11.28 -2.89
C MET A 1 -0.95 -11.50 -3.13
N LEU A 2 -1.80 -10.89 -2.30
CA LEU A 2 -3.19 -11.26 -1.92
C LEU A 2 -3.51 -12.76 -1.88
N ARG A 3 -3.52 -13.47 -3.01
CA ARG A 3 -3.75 -14.93 -3.12
C ARG A 3 -2.73 -15.81 -2.39
N ALA A 4 -1.63 -15.23 -1.91
CA ALA A 4 -0.59 -15.91 -1.13
C ALA A 4 -0.45 -15.32 0.29
N THR A 5 -1.52 -14.74 0.83
CA THR A 5 -1.59 -14.35 2.23
C THR A 5 -2.93 -14.74 2.83
N PHE A 6 -2.94 -15.05 4.11
CA PHE A 6 -4.11 -15.40 4.89
C PHE A 6 -4.38 -14.38 6.01
N GLN A 7 -3.53 -13.36 6.15
CA GLN A 7 -3.61 -12.39 7.24
C GLN A 7 -4.88 -11.52 7.25
N HIS A 8 -5.63 -11.52 6.15
CA HIS A 8 -6.93 -10.86 6.02
C HIS A 8 -8.08 -11.70 6.61
N LEU A 9 -7.85 -12.96 6.96
CA LEU A 9 -8.85 -13.82 7.58
C LEU A 9 -8.92 -13.55 9.09
N PRO A 10 -10.10 -13.24 9.65
CA PRO A 10 -10.23 -12.91 11.06
C PRO A 10 -9.65 -13.98 12.00
N GLY A 11 -8.70 -13.58 12.84
CA GLY A 11 -8.03 -14.48 13.78
C GLY A 11 -6.89 -15.30 13.17
N LEU A 12 -6.45 -15.02 11.95
CA LEU A 12 -5.25 -15.61 11.35
C LEU A 12 -4.20 -14.51 11.13
N GLY A 13 -3.26 -14.36 12.07
CA GLY A 13 -2.15 -13.40 11.96
C GLY A 13 -0.88 -13.99 11.32
N ALA A 14 0.18 -13.19 11.27
CA ALA A 14 1.47 -13.55 10.65
C ALA A 14 2.05 -14.90 11.13
N ARG A 15 1.95 -15.22 12.43
CA ARG A 15 2.41 -16.52 12.97
C ARG A 15 1.59 -17.69 12.41
N GLY A 16 0.27 -17.54 12.30
CA GLY A 16 -0.61 -18.55 11.74
C GLY A 16 -0.34 -18.75 10.24
N GLU A 17 -0.16 -17.65 9.51
CA GLU A 17 0.25 -17.67 8.10
C GLU A 17 1.57 -18.41 7.89
N ALA A 18 2.59 -18.11 8.69
CA ALA A 18 3.89 -18.80 8.60
C ALA A 18 3.76 -20.32 8.83
N ILE A 19 2.93 -20.76 9.78
CA ILE A 19 2.66 -22.19 10.01
C ILE A 19 1.97 -22.84 8.81
N LEU A 20 1.07 -22.13 8.12
CA LEU A 20 0.45 -22.64 6.90
C LEU A 20 1.48 -22.77 5.78
N TRP A 21 2.35 -21.78 5.61
CA TRP A 21 3.40 -21.79 4.61
C TRP A 21 4.40 -22.93 4.81
N THR A 22 4.85 -23.20 6.04
CA THR A 22 5.77 -24.33 6.32
C THR A 22 5.14 -25.70 6.04
N ARG A 23 3.82 -25.76 5.93
CA ARG A 23 3.05 -26.96 5.55
C ARG A 23 2.70 -27.01 4.07
N GLY A 24 3.27 -26.13 3.25
CA GLY A 24 3.03 -26.07 1.81
C GLY A 24 1.75 -25.35 1.41
N ILE A 25 0.96 -24.85 2.37
CA ILE A 25 -0.27 -24.11 2.12
C ILE A 25 0.09 -22.64 1.89
N THR A 26 0.62 -22.33 0.70
CA THR A 26 1.16 -21.01 0.35
C THR A 26 0.20 -20.14 -0.46
N THR A 27 -0.87 -20.72 -1.00
CA THR A 27 -1.88 -20.04 -1.83
C THR A 27 -3.30 -20.32 -1.34
N TRP A 28 -4.26 -19.49 -1.75
CA TRP A 28 -5.69 -19.74 -1.50
C TRP A 28 -6.19 -21.04 -2.13
N GLU A 29 -5.64 -21.39 -3.30
CA GLU A 29 -5.92 -22.66 -3.97
C GLU A 29 -5.42 -23.85 -3.15
N ALA A 30 -4.16 -23.80 -2.70
CA ALA A 30 -3.60 -24.82 -1.82
C ALA A 30 -4.41 -24.93 -0.52
N PHE A 31 -4.86 -23.80 0.04
CA PHE A 31 -5.70 -23.79 1.24
C PHE A 31 -7.05 -24.49 1.03
N ARG A 32 -7.71 -24.29 -0.12
CA ARG A 32 -8.97 -24.98 -0.45
C ARG A 32 -8.81 -26.47 -0.63
N ALA A 33 -7.73 -26.88 -1.29
CA ALA A 33 -7.46 -28.29 -1.55
C ALA A 33 -7.04 -29.07 -0.30
N HIS A 34 -6.62 -28.38 0.77
CA HIS A 34 -6.04 -29.01 1.95
C HIS A 34 -7.09 -29.26 3.05
N PRO A 35 -7.13 -30.46 3.68
CA PRO A 35 -7.88 -30.66 4.91
C PRO A 35 -7.29 -29.84 6.08
N PRO A 36 -8.03 -29.62 7.17
CA PRO A 36 -7.51 -28.91 8.35
C PRO A 36 -6.19 -29.54 8.83
N PRO A 37 -5.08 -28.78 8.85
CA PRO A 37 -3.81 -29.33 9.30
C PRO A 37 -3.75 -29.39 10.83
N ALA A 38 -2.87 -30.22 11.39
CA ALA A 38 -2.77 -30.41 12.86
C ALA A 38 -2.66 -29.08 13.62
N GLY A 39 -3.46 -28.90 14.68
CA GLY A 39 -3.54 -27.63 15.43
C GLY A 39 -4.51 -26.60 14.86
N PHE A 40 -5.17 -26.87 13.73
CA PHE A 40 -6.32 -26.12 13.24
C PHE A 40 -7.58 -26.96 13.43
N GLY A 41 -8.45 -26.56 14.36
CA GLY A 41 -9.74 -27.22 14.57
C GLY A 41 -10.66 -27.06 13.35
N ARG A 42 -11.47 -28.07 13.06
CA ARG A 42 -12.37 -28.12 11.88
C ARG A 42 -13.26 -26.89 11.75
N THR A 43 -13.99 -26.51 12.80
CA THR A 43 -14.85 -25.32 12.79
C THR A 43 -14.10 -24.03 12.46
N ARG A 44 -12.84 -23.89 12.89
CA ARG A 44 -12.02 -22.72 12.56
C ARG A 44 -11.56 -22.77 11.10
N TRP A 45 -11.19 -23.95 10.62
CA TRP A 45 -10.81 -24.16 9.23
C TRP A 45 -11.97 -23.85 8.27
N ASP A 46 -13.17 -24.33 8.57
CA ASP A 46 -14.37 -24.10 7.75
C ASP A 46 -14.69 -22.60 7.66
N ARG A 47 -14.62 -21.86 8.77
CA ARG A 47 -14.74 -20.38 8.76
C ARG A 47 -13.68 -19.69 7.91
N PHE A 48 -12.46 -20.21 7.88
CA PHE A 48 -11.41 -19.67 7.01
C PHE A 48 -11.69 -19.95 5.53
N GLN A 49 -12.27 -21.11 5.19
CA GLN A 49 -12.71 -21.42 3.83
C GLN A 49 -13.80 -20.45 3.35
N GLU A 50 -14.80 -20.18 4.18
CA GLU A 50 -15.86 -19.18 3.91
C GLU A 50 -15.28 -17.76 3.75
N GLY A 51 -14.34 -17.41 4.63
CA GLY A 51 -13.61 -16.15 4.54
C GLY A 51 -12.86 -16.01 3.21
N LEU A 52 -12.16 -17.06 2.77
CA LEU A 52 -11.47 -17.07 1.48
C LEU A 52 -12.43 -16.93 0.30
N GLN A 53 -13.59 -17.58 0.34
CA GLN A 53 -14.61 -17.41 -0.71
C GLN A 53 -15.08 -15.94 -0.81
N SER A 54 -15.19 -15.26 0.33
CA SER A 54 -15.51 -13.83 0.36
C SER A 54 -14.37 -12.96 -0.16
N SER A 55 -13.12 -13.30 0.19
CA SER A 55 -11.93 -12.65 -0.34
C SER A 55 -11.78 -12.81 -1.85
N GLU A 56 -12.14 -13.97 -2.41
CA GLU A 56 -12.12 -14.22 -3.84
C GLU A 56 -13.13 -13.36 -4.58
N ARG A 57 -14.36 -13.26 -4.06
CA ARG A 57 -15.39 -12.37 -4.61
C ARG A 57 -14.94 -10.91 -4.54
N ALA A 58 -14.37 -10.47 -3.42
CA ALA A 58 -13.84 -9.12 -3.29
C ALA A 58 -12.72 -8.85 -4.31
N LEU A 59 -11.80 -9.80 -4.49
CA LEU A 59 -10.71 -9.65 -5.44
C LEU A 59 -11.20 -9.64 -6.90
N SER A 60 -12.16 -10.50 -7.27
CA SER A 60 -12.73 -10.53 -8.63
C SER A 60 -13.51 -9.26 -8.95
N SER A 61 -14.20 -8.68 -7.97
CA SER A 61 -14.91 -7.41 -8.11
C SER A 61 -14.01 -6.19 -7.97
N GLY A 62 -12.71 -6.39 -7.68
CA GLY A 62 -11.74 -5.33 -7.56
C GLY A 62 -11.88 -4.45 -6.31
N GLU A 63 -12.50 -4.98 -5.25
CA GLU A 63 -12.82 -4.31 -3.98
C GLU A 63 -11.58 -4.18 -3.07
N ALA A 64 -10.67 -3.27 -3.41
CA ALA A 64 -9.47 -3.04 -2.60
C ALA A 64 -9.78 -2.62 -1.15
N GLY A 65 -10.89 -1.91 -0.93
CA GLY A 65 -11.34 -1.49 0.39
C GLY A 65 -11.65 -2.66 1.34
N PHE A 66 -12.06 -3.82 0.81
CA PHE A 66 -12.19 -5.04 1.61
C PHE A 66 -10.86 -5.42 2.24
N PHE A 67 -9.79 -5.48 1.44
CA PHE A 67 -8.46 -5.87 1.91
C PHE A 67 -7.82 -4.79 2.78
N ALA A 68 -8.07 -3.51 2.50
CA ALA A 68 -7.58 -2.42 3.33
C ALA A 68 -8.13 -2.46 4.77
N ARG A 69 -9.37 -2.91 4.95
CA ARG A 69 -9.97 -3.10 6.29
C ARG A 69 -9.52 -4.39 6.97
N ALA A 70 -9.27 -5.43 6.18
CA ALA A 70 -8.99 -6.77 6.69
C ALA A 70 -7.50 -7.03 6.98
N LEU A 71 -6.59 -6.41 6.22
CA LEU A 71 -5.15 -6.57 6.42
C LEU A 71 -4.62 -5.57 7.44
N PRO A 72 -3.56 -5.93 8.19
CA PRO A 72 -2.79 -4.94 8.93
C PRO A 72 -2.21 -3.87 7.98
N PRO A 73 -2.12 -2.58 8.39
CA PRO A 73 -1.59 -1.52 7.54
C PRO A 73 -0.19 -1.81 6.96
N GLY A 74 0.67 -2.47 7.75
CA GLY A 74 2.01 -2.88 7.32
C GLY A 74 2.04 -3.96 6.24
N GLU A 75 0.90 -4.54 5.88
CA GLU A 75 0.74 -5.58 4.85
C GLU A 75 -0.01 -5.08 3.61
N HIS A 76 -0.41 -3.79 3.55
CA HIS A 76 -1.09 -3.19 2.40
C HIS A 76 -0.27 -3.23 1.11
N TRP A 77 1.06 -3.30 1.19
CA TRP A 77 1.94 -3.50 0.03
C TRP A 77 1.57 -4.75 -0.78
N ARG A 78 0.91 -5.73 -0.17
CA ARG A 78 0.44 -6.95 -0.83
C ARG A 78 -0.65 -6.72 -1.86
N LEU A 79 -1.29 -5.54 -1.86
CA LEU A 79 -2.30 -5.18 -2.87
C LEU A 79 -1.68 -4.82 -4.22
N TYR A 80 -0.41 -4.39 -4.26
CA TYR A 80 0.23 -3.82 -5.45
C TYR A 80 0.07 -4.69 -6.69
N ARG A 81 0.40 -5.98 -6.60
CA ARG A 81 0.32 -6.92 -7.73
C ARG A 81 -1.10 -7.18 -8.22
N SER A 82 -2.11 -6.92 -7.40
CA SER A 82 -3.51 -7.11 -7.77
C SER A 82 -4.11 -5.89 -8.45
N PHE A 83 -3.55 -4.70 -8.21
CA PHE A 83 -4.06 -3.42 -8.72
C PHE A 83 -2.93 -2.55 -9.32
N PRO A 84 -2.12 -3.07 -10.26
CA PRO A 84 -0.93 -2.35 -10.73
C PRO A 84 -1.27 -1.06 -11.49
N ARG A 85 -2.43 -1.01 -12.18
CA ARG A 85 -2.87 0.19 -12.91
C ARG A 85 -3.57 1.19 -12.00
N GLU A 86 -4.17 0.72 -10.91
CA GLU A 86 -4.85 1.50 -9.88
C GLU A 86 -3.97 1.71 -8.63
N THR A 87 -2.66 1.66 -8.79
CA THR A 87 -1.71 2.10 -7.77
C THR A 87 -1.19 3.50 -8.10
N ALA A 88 -1.27 4.42 -7.14
CA ALA A 88 -0.68 5.76 -7.20
C ALA A 88 0.58 5.81 -6.34
N PHE A 89 1.71 6.16 -6.94
CA PHE A 89 2.92 6.58 -6.26
C PHE A 89 2.84 8.09 -6.12
N LEU A 90 2.80 8.59 -4.89
CA LEU A 90 2.60 10.00 -4.57
C LEU A 90 3.79 10.52 -3.77
N ASP A 91 4.18 11.76 -4.10
CA ASP A 91 5.19 12.56 -3.41
C ASP A 91 4.74 14.03 -3.43
N ILE A 92 5.08 14.79 -2.38
CA ILE A 92 4.71 16.20 -2.26
C ILE A 92 5.93 17.10 -2.04
N GLU A 93 5.83 18.33 -2.54
CA GLU A 93 6.73 19.42 -2.20
C GLU A 93 6.01 20.41 -1.28
N THR A 94 6.75 20.93 -0.29
CA THR A 94 6.18 21.80 0.75
C THR A 94 7.13 22.96 1.08
N THR A 95 6.58 24.07 1.58
CA THR A 95 7.40 25.21 2.04
C THR A 95 8.00 25.03 3.44
N GLY A 96 7.68 23.94 4.13
CA GLY A 96 8.12 23.70 5.50
C GLY A 96 7.88 22.26 5.92
N LEU A 97 8.35 21.88 7.12
CA LEU A 97 8.34 20.48 7.57
C LEU A 97 7.08 20.06 8.35
N SER A 98 6.10 20.97 8.46
CA SER A 98 4.88 20.76 9.24
C SER A 98 3.67 21.38 8.54
N PRO A 99 2.50 20.70 8.52
CA PRO A 99 1.25 21.26 7.99
C PRO A 99 0.75 22.52 8.74
N ARG A 100 1.33 22.83 9.91
CA ARG A 100 0.98 24.04 10.67
C ARG A 100 1.63 25.32 10.14
N GLU A 101 2.79 25.18 9.49
CA GLU A 101 3.66 26.29 9.13
C GLU A 101 3.98 26.30 7.62
N GLY A 102 3.93 25.14 6.98
CA GLY A 102 4.13 24.97 5.56
C GLY A 102 2.83 24.73 4.80
N ILE A 103 2.89 24.96 3.48
CA ILE A 103 1.83 24.61 2.54
C ILE A 103 2.37 23.61 1.51
N VAL A 104 1.46 22.87 0.88
CA VAL A 104 1.77 22.04 -0.28
C VAL A 104 1.93 22.93 -1.50
N THR A 105 3.08 22.86 -2.18
CA THR A 105 3.38 23.66 -3.38
C THR A 105 3.22 22.84 -4.66
N CYS A 106 3.56 21.56 -4.61
CA CYS A 106 3.43 20.64 -5.72
C CYS A 106 3.10 19.23 -5.23
N VAL A 107 2.33 18.48 -6.02
CA VAL A 107 2.09 17.06 -5.78
C VAL A 107 2.33 16.30 -7.07
N THR A 108 3.20 15.30 -7.02
CA THR A 108 3.43 14.40 -8.15
C THR A 108 2.78 13.06 -7.89
N VAL A 109 1.98 12.60 -8.86
CA VAL A 109 1.32 11.29 -8.84
C VAL A 109 1.72 10.52 -10.09
N HIS A 110 2.38 9.37 -9.89
CA HIS A 110 2.63 8.40 -10.94
C HIS A 110 1.70 7.18 -10.78
N GLY A 111 0.97 6.80 -11.83
CA GLY A 111 0.08 5.65 -11.80
C GLY A 111 -0.64 5.42 -13.11
N GLY A 112 -1.04 4.18 -13.39
CA GLY A 112 -1.73 3.85 -14.65
C GLY A 112 -0.90 4.13 -15.92
N GLY A 113 0.43 4.16 -15.80
CA GLY A 113 1.36 4.48 -16.89
C GLY A 113 1.50 5.97 -17.22
N ARG A 114 1.03 6.85 -16.34
CA ARG A 114 1.13 8.31 -16.50
C ARG A 114 1.68 8.96 -15.24
N THR A 115 2.37 10.08 -15.42
CA THR A 115 2.76 10.98 -14.33
C THR A 115 2.00 12.29 -14.50
N VAL A 116 1.45 12.79 -13.41
CA VAL A 116 0.84 14.12 -13.32
C VAL A 116 1.49 14.84 -12.15
N SER A 117 1.93 16.07 -12.37
CA SER A 117 2.42 16.97 -11.33
C SER A 117 1.47 18.16 -11.29
N LEU A 118 0.89 18.41 -10.13
CA LEU A 118 -0.06 19.49 -9.90
C LEU A 118 0.57 20.57 -9.02
N VAL A 119 0.34 21.84 -9.33
CA VAL A 119 1.01 22.99 -8.72
C VAL A 119 0.00 23.92 -8.04
N GLN A 120 0.36 24.39 -6.85
CA GLN A 120 -0.46 25.33 -6.09
C GLN A 120 -0.72 26.61 -6.90
N GLY A 121 -1.99 27.00 -7.00
CA GLY A 121 -2.40 28.17 -7.78
C GLY A 121 -2.58 27.91 -9.28
N GLU A 122 -2.31 26.69 -9.76
CA GLU A 122 -2.52 26.30 -11.16
C GLU A 122 -3.60 25.21 -11.29
N ASP A 123 -3.38 24.03 -10.71
CA ASP A 123 -4.25 22.86 -10.89
C ASP A 123 -4.26 21.90 -9.66
N LEU A 124 -3.67 22.29 -8.54
CA LEU A 124 -3.56 21.44 -7.35
C LEU A 124 -4.91 20.98 -6.78
N GLU A 125 -5.98 21.75 -6.95
CA GLU A 125 -7.34 21.40 -6.59
C GLU A 125 -7.88 20.16 -7.32
N GLU A 126 -7.29 19.79 -8.46
CA GLU A 126 -7.65 18.58 -9.21
C GLU A 126 -7.16 17.29 -8.55
N LEU A 127 -6.30 17.37 -7.53
CA LEU A 127 -5.67 16.21 -6.88
C LEU A 127 -6.69 15.16 -6.43
N GLY A 128 -7.81 15.60 -5.83
CA GLY A 128 -8.87 14.68 -5.42
C GLY A 128 -9.44 13.89 -6.60
N ALA A 129 -9.60 14.53 -7.76
CA ALA A 129 -10.05 13.86 -8.99
C ALA A 129 -9.01 12.89 -9.55
N VAL A 130 -7.72 13.23 -9.44
CA VAL A 130 -6.62 12.34 -9.78
C VAL A 130 -6.65 11.10 -8.89
N LEU A 131 -6.75 11.28 -7.56
CA LEU A 131 -6.65 10.18 -6.59
C LEU A 131 -7.84 9.21 -6.58
N ARG A 132 -9.05 9.68 -6.91
CA ARG A 132 -10.30 8.86 -6.91
C ARG A 132 -10.23 7.58 -7.74
N ARG A 133 -9.37 7.52 -8.78
CA ARG A 133 -9.25 6.34 -9.66
C ARG A 133 -8.37 5.23 -9.06
N PHE A 134 -7.63 5.53 -7.99
CA PHE A 134 -6.63 4.61 -7.43
C PHE A 134 -7.19 3.86 -6.23
N LYS A 135 -6.72 2.62 -6.09
CA LYS A 135 -7.07 1.65 -5.05
C LYS A 135 -5.99 1.52 -3.99
N LEU A 136 -4.75 1.83 -4.35
CA LEU A 136 -3.59 1.79 -3.47
C LEU A 136 -2.78 3.08 -3.61
N LEU A 137 -2.57 3.77 -2.50
CA LEU A 137 -1.59 4.84 -2.37
C LEU A 137 -0.25 4.23 -1.95
N VAL A 138 0.84 4.66 -2.59
CA VAL A 138 2.21 4.32 -2.23
C VAL A 138 2.98 5.62 -2.03
N THR A 139 3.65 5.75 -0.89
CA THR A 139 4.48 6.91 -0.57
C THR A 139 5.77 6.45 0.12
N PHE A 140 6.71 7.37 0.33
CA PHE A 140 7.86 7.16 1.20
C PHE A 140 7.76 8.09 2.41
N ASN A 141 7.55 7.55 3.62
CA ASN A 141 7.28 8.33 4.85
C ASN A 141 5.97 9.15 4.83
N GLY A 142 5.13 8.99 3.81
CA GLY A 142 3.94 9.81 3.68
C GLY A 142 2.85 9.57 4.71
N ARG A 143 2.90 8.50 5.51
CA ARG A 143 1.97 8.37 6.63
C ARG A 143 2.23 9.44 7.71
N ALA A 144 3.49 9.83 7.88
CA ALA A 144 3.90 10.83 8.85
C ALA A 144 4.07 12.23 8.25
N PHE A 145 4.18 12.34 6.92
CA PHE A 145 4.46 13.60 6.22
C PHE A 145 3.38 13.97 5.20
N ASP A 146 3.34 13.31 4.03
CA ASP A 146 2.47 13.65 2.91
C ASP A 146 0.99 13.70 3.28
N VAL A 147 0.47 12.64 3.92
CA VAL A 147 -0.95 12.51 4.24
C VAL A 147 -1.42 13.60 5.20
N PRO A 148 -0.71 13.91 6.31
CA PRO A 148 -1.03 15.08 7.13
C PRO A 148 -1.12 16.40 6.35
N PHE A 149 -0.15 16.70 5.48
CA PHE A 149 -0.16 17.92 4.66
C PHE A 149 -1.38 17.97 3.74
N LEU A 150 -1.63 16.88 3.01
CA LEU A 150 -2.75 16.76 2.09
C LEU A 150 -4.12 16.80 2.80
N ALA A 151 -4.22 16.21 4.00
CA ALA A 151 -5.45 16.26 4.79
C ALA A 151 -5.73 17.67 5.34
N THR A 152 -4.69 18.45 5.66
CA THR A 152 -4.84 19.86 6.03
C THR A 152 -5.20 20.73 4.84
N ALA A 153 -4.57 20.51 3.68
CA ALA A 153 -4.84 21.28 2.47
C ALA A 153 -6.20 20.94 1.83
N PHE A 154 -6.65 19.68 1.92
CA PHE A 154 -7.87 19.18 1.29
C PHE A 154 -8.70 18.33 2.28
N PRO A 155 -9.42 18.96 3.23
CA PRO A 155 -10.16 18.22 4.28
C PRO A 155 -11.22 17.25 3.75
N ASP A 156 -11.82 17.55 2.60
CA ASP A 156 -12.88 16.74 1.99
C ASP A 156 -12.35 15.71 0.97
N MET A 157 -11.03 15.63 0.76
CA MET A 157 -10.43 14.71 -0.20
C MET A 157 -10.43 13.28 0.33
N ALA A 158 -10.94 12.35 -0.48
CA ALA A 158 -10.83 10.93 -0.23
C ALA A 158 -9.50 10.37 -0.74
N PHE A 159 -8.71 9.76 0.14
CA PHE A 159 -7.52 8.99 -0.23
C PHE A 159 -7.91 7.61 -0.77
N PRO A 160 -7.02 6.97 -1.57
CA PRO A 160 -7.17 5.56 -1.91
C PRO A 160 -7.38 4.68 -0.66
N PRO A 161 -8.21 3.63 -0.73
CA PRO A 161 -8.62 2.88 0.45
C PRO A 161 -7.47 2.18 1.16
N ALA A 162 -6.41 1.79 0.45
CA ALA A 162 -5.20 1.21 1.01
C ALA A 162 -4.02 2.16 0.85
N HIS A 163 -3.10 2.13 1.82
CA HIS A 163 -1.85 2.89 1.79
C HIS A 163 -0.68 2.00 2.18
N ALA A 164 0.32 1.92 1.30
CA ALA A 164 1.61 1.27 1.54
C ALA A 164 2.71 2.33 1.66
N ASP A 165 3.18 2.55 2.88
CA ASP A 165 4.33 3.43 3.14
C ASP A 165 5.64 2.63 3.05
N LEU A 166 6.43 2.94 2.03
CA LEU A 166 7.66 2.23 1.71
C LEU A 166 8.73 2.42 2.78
N MET A 167 8.76 3.53 3.51
CA MET A 167 9.78 3.75 4.55
C MET A 167 9.65 2.67 5.63
N HIS A 168 8.42 2.37 6.08
CA HIS A 168 8.18 1.34 7.09
C HIS A 168 8.44 -0.07 6.56
N LEU A 169 8.07 -0.34 5.31
CA LEU A 169 8.36 -1.62 4.66
C LEU A 169 9.87 -1.87 4.54
N LEU A 170 10.62 -0.88 4.04
CA LEU A 170 12.06 -0.96 3.83
C LEU A 170 12.81 -1.10 5.16
N ARG A 171 12.37 -0.40 6.21
CA ARG A 171 12.92 -0.56 7.57
C ARG A 171 12.80 -1.99 8.09
N ARG A 172 11.70 -2.69 7.81
CA ARG A 172 11.51 -4.12 8.17
C ARG A 172 12.48 -5.04 7.40
N LEU A 173 12.91 -4.62 6.21
CA LEU A 173 13.91 -5.32 5.40
C LEU A 173 15.35 -4.90 5.74
N GLY A 174 15.56 -4.13 6.82
CA GLY A 174 16.88 -3.65 7.22
C GLY A 174 17.38 -2.42 6.46
N GLN A 175 16.60 -1.86 5.55
CA GLN A 175 16.96 -0.66 4.78
C GLN A 175 16.55 0.60 5.53
N ARG A 176 17.53 1.46 5.84
CA ARG A 176 17.35 2.69 6.63
C ARG A 176 18.03 3.88 5.96
N GLY A 177 17.46 5.07 6.16
CA GLY A 177 17.93 6.34 5.59
C GLY A 177 16.85 6.99 4.73
N GLY A 178 17.21 8.08 4.05
CA GLY A 178 16.36 8.70 3.03
C GLY A 178 16.24 7.83 1.78
N LEU A 179 15.21 8.07 0.96
CA LEU A 179 14.91 7.29 -0.23
C LEU A 179 16.11 7.20 -1.19
N LYS A 180 16.76 8.34 -1.48
CA LYS A 180 17.96 8.44 -2.34
C LYS A 180 19.10 7.51 -1.88
N VAL A 181 19.35 7.45 -0.57
CA VAL A 181 20.40 6.59 0.00
C VAL A 181 20.03 5.12 -0.12
N ILE A 182 18.74 4.78 0.07
CA ILE A 182 18.27 3.40 -0.07
C ILE A 182 18.34 2.96 -1.54
N GLU A 183 17.90 3.79 -2.48
CA GLU A 183 17.98 3.51 -3.92
C GLU A 183 19.40 3.18 -4.37
N GLN A 184 20.37 4.03 -4.01
CA GLN A 184 21.79 3.81 -4.32
C GLN A 184 22.30 2.46 -3.78
N ARG A 185 21.96 2.12 -2.54
CA ARG A 185 22.35 0.84 -1.93
C ARG A 185 21.72 -0.36 -2.63
N LEU A 186 20.52 -0.20 -3.18
CA LEU A 186 19.81 -1.23 -3.93
C LEU A 186 20.22 -1.28 -5.41
N GLY A 187 21.13 -0.40 -5.85
CA GLY A 187 21.50 -0.29 -7.27
C GLY A 187 20.38 0.27 -8.15
N LEU A 188 19.44 0.99 -7.55
CA LEU A 188 18.36 1.71 -8.23
C LEU A 188 18.79 3.18 -8.40
N GLY A 189 18.48 3.77 -9.56
CA GLY A 189 18.68 5.21 -9.75
C GLY A 189 19.86 5.60 -10.63
N SER A 190 19.77 5.29 -11.93
CA SER A 190 20.18 6.33 -12.87
C SER A 190 19.20 7.49 -12.68
N ARG A 191 19.70 8.60 -12.12
CA ARG A 191 18.97 9.87 -11.96
C ARG A 191 19.54 10.90 -12.93
N GLU A 192 19.84 10.50 -14.16
CA GLU A 192 20.24 11.45 -15.20
C GLU A 192 19.18 12.57 -15.29
N GLY A 193 19.60 13.82 -15.07
CA GLY A 193 18.72 15.00 -15.10
C GLY A 193 18.17 15.49 -13.73
N VAL A 194 18.40 14.78 -12.63
CA VAL A 194 17.91 15.18 -11.27
C VAL A 194 19.04 15.20 -10.23
N LEU A 195 20.29 15.30 -10.69
CA LEU A 195 21.47 15.43 -9.84
C LEU A 195 21.47 16.82 -9.17
N GLY A 196 21.38 16.86 -7.84
CA GLY A 196 21.46 18.09 -7.04
C GLY A 196 20.14 18.64 -6.53
N VAL A 197 19.01 17.99 -6.84
CA VAL A 197 17.74 18.24 -6.13
C VAL A 197 17.73 17.37 -4.87
N ASP A 198 17.65 18.03 -3.72
CA ASP A 198 17.47 17.41 -2.41
C ASP A 198 16.07 17.80 -1.90
N GLY A 199 15.30 16.79 -1.47
CA GLY A 199 14.03 16.92 -0.75
C GLY A 199 14.16 16.29 0.63
#